data_AF-A0AB35FT52-F1
#
_entry.id   AF-A0AB35FT52-F1
#
_cell.length_a   1.000
_cell.length_b   1.000
_cell.length_c   1.000
_cell.angle_alpha   90.00
_cell.angle_beta   90.00
_cell.angle_gamma   90.00
#
_symmetry.space_group_name_H-M   'P 1'
#
loop_
_entity.id
_entity.type
_entity.pdbx_description
1 polymer ?
#
loop_
_entity_poly.entity_id
_entity_poly.type
_entity_poly.pdbx_seq_one_letter_code
_entity_poly.pdbx_strand_id
1 'polypeptide(L)'
;MAGLGFELRKVYNKGSFLAKQKAYGYAGIIYVGPMILGILLILAVVYLSVFGRFGNSERDHLLGLISYSILASLAITNIFSMVVTRYVSDMLYEEKFERVLPSYFSSGAMMLGIGFVSYGLFLFLSGIPLLEIVLNLLLFSELCLIWHAVNYLTAVKDYRSILKTFAMAILITLGAGFLALSLSIPYGLLLSTCIAYAYILIQMIRIMYRYFPKSYEANFEFLIWFDEYFNLFKVGIYLFIGLFAHIVINWFGPLSKGIGGLFRTAPVYDVSAMLAYLVTLVSTVSFVVSVEVVFYPKFRKYYQLYDGVGSVDKINQTEVDMLRTLRNELKYLSWKQLLATLLAMFVGIVLLGVLPLGFNSQMKGYFQTLCLGYGLYAVGNVNLLLLLYFVDYEGAKDCAKWFAGISVIFSILTQFMDTSFIGYGFLLASLILYLTTSARLTEYTKDLPYRVLGSQDVVSREEVGFFTKLYNTLEARRNDE
;
A
#
# COMPACT_ATOMS: atom_id res chain seq x y z
N MET A 1 -3.16 1.53 -16.05
CA MET A 1 -4.45 1.05 -15.53
C MET A 1 -5.58 1.53 -16.46
N ALA A 2 -6.25 0.66 -17.23
CA ALA A 2 -7.10 1.11 -18.36
C ALA A 2 -8.44 0.38 -18.57
N GLY A 3 -9.00 -0.34 -17.58
CA GLY A 3 -10.29 -1.07 -17.77
C GLY A 3 -11.43 -0.74 -16.82
N LEU A 4 -11.15 -0.49 -15.53
CA LEU A 4 -12.21 -0.20 -14.54
C LEU A 4 -12.85 1.16 -14.77
N GLY A 5 -12.05 2.12 -15.27
CA GLY A 5 -12.52 3.41 -15.72
C GLY A 5 -13.72 3.31 -16.65
N PHE A 6 -13.83 2.28 -17.51
CA PHE A 6 -14.99 2.13 -18.41
C PHE A 6 -16.30 1.79 -17.67
N GLU A 7 -16.29 0.85 -16.72
CA GLU A 7 -17.49 0.53 -15.93
C GLU A 7 -17.88 1.68 -15.00
N LEU A 8 -16.90 2.25 -14.30
CA LEU A 8 -17.11 3.42 -13.43
C LEU A 8 -17.62 4.61 -14.23
N ARG A 9 -17.09 4.84 -15.44
CA ARG A 9 -17.55 5.89 -16.35
C ARG A 9 -18.94 5.65 -16.87
N LYS A 10 -19.34 4.40 -17.15
CA LYS A 10 -20.72 4.07 -17.55
C LYS A 10 -21.72 4.42 -16.44
N VAL A 11 -21.35 4.21 -15.17
CA VAL A 11 -22.16 4.61 -14.02
C VAL A 11 -22.14 6.13 -13.84
N TYR A 12 -20.96 6.76 -13.90
CA TYR A 12 -20.76 8.19 -13.70
C TYR A 12 -21.45 9.06 -14.77
N ASN A 13 -21.41 8.65 -16.04
CA ASN A 13 -21.95 9.39 -17.17
C ASN A 13 -23.48 9.42 -17.24
N LYS A 14 -24.20 8.75 -16.33
CA LYS A 14 -25.67 8.86 -16.23
C LYS A 14 -26.15 10.24 -15.73
N GLY A 15 -25.23 11.15 -15.42
CA GLY A 15 -25.50 12.59 -15.26
C GLY A 15 -26.15 13.00 -13.93
N SER A 16 -26.81 12.09 -13.20
CA SER A 16 -27.45 12.41 -11.92
C SER A 16 -26.46 12.45 -10.75
N PHE A 17 -26.73 13.28 -9.73
CA PHE A 17 -25.94 13.33 -8.51
C PHE A 17 -25.82 11.95 -7.84
N LEU A 18 -26.92 11.19 -7.82
CA LEU A 18 -26.95 9.82 -7.31
C LEU A 18 -26.06 8.87 -8.10
N ALA A 19 -25.97 9.02 -9.42
CA ALA A 19 -25.08 8.22 -10.25
C ALA A 19 -23.60 8.49 -9.96
N LYS A 20 -23.24 9.76 -9.71
CA LYS A 20 -21.89 10.11 -9.25
C LYS A 20 -21.59 9.46 -7.91
N GLN A 21 -22.47 9.60 -6.90
CA GLN A 21 -22.28 8.97 -5.59
C GLN A 21 -22.17 7.44 -5.69
N LYS A 22 -22.96 6.81 -6.58
CA LYS A 22 -22.87 5.37 -6.84
C LYS A 22 -21.51 4.95 -7.39
N ALA A 23 -20.90 5.75 -8.27
CA ALA A 23 -19.56 5.48 -8.78
C ALA A 23 -18.49 5.58 -7.67
N TYR A 24 -18.58 6.58 -6.79
CA TYR A 24 -17.71 6.68 -5.60
C TYR A 24 -17.92 5.51 -4.64
N GLY A 25 -19.16 5.08 -4.41
CA GLY A 25 -19.48 3.91 -3.58
C GLY A 25 -18.89 2.61 -4.15
N TYR A 26 -19.01 2.39 -5.46
CA TYR A 26 -18.40 1.22 -6.10
C TYR A 26 -16.87 1.25 -6.05
N ALA A 27 -16.24 2.40 -6.34
CA ALA A 27 -14.80 2.56 -6.21
C ALA A 27 -14.34 2.34 -4.75
N GLY A 28 -15.11 2.85 -3.78
CA GLY A 28 -14.90 2.57 -2.36
C GLY A 28 -14.89 1.08 -2.05
N ILE A 29 -15.95 0.36 -2.38
CA ILE A 29 -16.04 -1.08 -2.12
C ILE A 29 -14.87 -1.84 -2.77
N ILE A 30 -14.49 -1.47 -3.99
CA ILE A 30 -13.45 -2.16 -4.76
C ILE A 30 -12.04 -1.95 -4.18
N TYR A 31 -11.65 -0.70 -3.94
CA TYR A 31 -10.27 -0.36 -3.54
C TYR A 31 -10.07 -0.36 -2.03
N VAL A 32 -11.11 -0.01 -1.27
CA VAL A 32 -11.06 0.11 0.20
C VAL A 32 -11.57 -1.14 0.89
N GLY A 33 -12.44 -1.92 0.23
CA GLY A 33 -13.05 -3.12 0.79
C GLY A 33 -12.06 -4.12 1.37
N PRO A 34 -11.02 -4.57 0.63
CA PRO A 34 -10.02 -5.50 1.15
C PRO A 34 -9.31 -4.98 2.40
N MET A 35 -8.99 -3.67 2.45
CA MET A 35 -8.32 -3.05 3.59
C MET A 35 -9.22 -3.01 4.83
N ILE A 36 -10.49 -2.61 4.67
CA ILE A 36 -11.47 -2.64 5.77
C ILE A 36 -11.70 -4.06 6.26
N LEU A 37 -11.82 -5.03 5.35
CA LEU A 37 -12.02 -6.44 5.72
C LEU A 37 -10.79 -7.01 6.45
N GLY A 38 -9.57 -6.59 6.11
CA GLY A 38 -8.36 -6.91 6.87
C GLY A 38 -8.41 -6.38 8.31
N ILE A 39 -8.87 -5.14 8.51
CA ILE A 39 -9.06 -4.57 9.86
C ILE A 39 -10.15 -5.33 10.62
N LEU A 40 -11.25 -5.67 9.95
CA LEU A 40 -12.31 -6.49 10.55
C LEU A 40 -11.83 -7.89 10.94
N LEU A 41 -10.90 -8.49 10.19
CA LEU A 41 -10.28 -9.76 10.54
C LEU A 41 -9.47 -9.64 11.84
N ILE A 42 -8.67 -8.58 11.99
CA ILE A 42 -7.94 -8.31 13.24
C ILE A 42 -8.93 -8.07 14.39
N LEU A 43 -9.99 -7.28 14.17
CA LEU A 43 -11.04 -7.07 15.17
C LEU A 43 -11.76 -8.36 15.56
N ALA A 44 -11.93 -9.30 14.63
CA ALA A 44 -12.48 -10.63 14.93
C ALA A 44 -11.55 -11.42 15.85
N VAL A 45 -10.23 -11.36 15.65
CA VAL A 45 -9.24 -11.96 16.56
C VAL A 45 -9.30 -11.30 17.95
N VAL A 46 -9.40 -9.96 18.01
CA VAL A 46 -9.58 -9.24 19.28
C VAL A 46 -10.86 -9.68 19.99
N TYR A 47 -11.98 -9.74 19.28
CA TYR A 47 -13.26 -10.19 19.83
C TYR A 47 -13.16 -11.61 20.41
N LEU A 48 -12.58 -12.55 19.67
CA LEU A 48 -12.37 -13.92 20.14
C LEU A 48 -11.45 -13.97 21.37
N SER A 49 -10.41 -13.15 21.42
CA SER A 49 -9.52 -13.11 22.58
C SER A 49 -10.22 -12.61 23.85
N VAL A 50 -11.16 -11.65 23.71
CA VAL A 50 -12.00 -11.19 24.83
C VAL A 50 -12.99 -12.28 25.24
N PHE A 51 -13.61 -12.96 24.26
CA PHE A 51 -14.52 -14.07 24.51
C PHE A 51 -13.83 -15.24 25.24
N GLY A 52 -12.59 -15.56 24.83
CA GLY A 52 -11.72 -16.54 25.48
C GLY A 52 -11.15 -16.08 26.83
N ARG A 53 -11.49 -14.88 27.31
CA ARG A 53 -11.06 -14.29 28.59
C ARG A 53 -9.54 -14.15 28.74
N PHE A 54 -8.83 -13.89 27.64
CA PHE A 54 -7.38 -13.71 27.66
C PHE A 54 -6.98 -12.47 28.48
N GLY A 55 -5.89 -12.58 29.22
CA GLY A 55 -5.33 -11.45 29.95
C GLY A 55 -4.93 -10.29 29.02
N ASN A 56 -4.86 -9.06 29.53
CA ASN A 56 -4.41 -7.91 28.71
C ASN A 56 -3.02 -8.15 28.12
N SER A 57 -2.09 -8.75 28.87
CA SER A 57 -0.74 -9.04 28.40
C SER A 57 -0.70 -10.08 27.27
N GLU A 58 -1.52 -11.12 27.36
CA GLU A 58 -1.59 -12.17 26.34
C GLU A 58 -2.19 -11.63 25.03
N ARG A 59 -3.19 -10.76 25.14
CA ARG A 59 -3.80 -10.08 23.98
C ARG A 59 -2.81 -9.14 23.30
N ASP A 60 -2.09 -8.35 24.09
CA ASP A 60 -1.04 -7.47 23.56
C ASP A 60 0.06 -8.29 22.87
N HIS A 61 0.38 -9.49 23.38
CA HIS A 61 1.36 -10.41 22.75
C HIS A 61 0.89 -10.91 21.40
N LEU A 62 -0.33 -11.46 21.35
CA LEU A 62 -0.94 -11.92 20.11
C LEU A 62 -0.99 -10.80 19.05
N LEU A 63 -1.46 -9.61 19.44
CA LEU A 63 -1.56 -8.47 18.52
C LEU A 63 -0.19 -7.94 18.12
N GLY A 64 0.80 -7.95 19.02
CA GLY A 64 2.18 -7.60 18.72
C GLY A 64 2.77 -8.51 17.65
N LEU A 65 2.65 -9.83 17.80
CA LEU A 65 3.12 -10.82 16.83
C LEU A 65 2.51 -10.60 15.43
N ILE A 66 1.19 -10.43 15.36
CA ILE A 66 0.47 -10.15 14.10
C ILE A 66 0.96 -8.82 13.48
N SER A 67 1.12 -7.77 14.30
CA SER A 67 1.52 -6.44 13.82
C SER A 67 2.94 -6.44 13.27
N TYR A 68 3.87 -7.14 13.94
CA TYR A 68 5.24 -7.32 13.44
C TYR A 68 5.26 -8.12 12.13
N SER A 69 4.48 -9.20 12.03
CA SER A 69 4.37 -9.99 10.80
C SER A 69 3.82 -9.15 9.64
N ILE A 70 2.79 -8.34 9.87
CA ILE A 70 2.23 -7.41 8.87
C ILE A 70 3.26 -6.36 8.46
N LEU A 71 3.93 -5.73 9.41
CA LEU A 71 4.88 -4.66 9.11
C LEU A 71 6.14 -5.19 8.39
N ALA A 72 6.68 -6.32 8.83
CA ALA A 72 7.84 -6.95 8.20
C ALA A 72 7.50 -7.41 6.78
N SER A 73 6.33 -8.03 6.57
CA SER A 73 5.92 -8.49 5.23
C SER A 73 5.69 -7.33 4.27
N LEU A 74 5.11 -6.22 4.75
CA LEU A 74 5.01 -4.98 3.99
C LEU A 74 6.38 -4.39 3.66
N ALA A 75 7.34 -4.41 4.60
CA ALA A 75 8.69 -3.90 4.36
C ALA A 75 9.36 -4.61 3.19
N ILE A 76 9.37 -5.95 3.21
CA ILE A 76 9.97 -6.76 2.15
C ILE A 76 9.21 -6.59 0.83
N THR A 77 7.88 -6.57 0.87
CA THR A 77 7.08 -6.44 -0.35
C THR A 77 7.25 -5.07 -1.02
N ASN A 78 7.38 -3.99 -0.24
CA ASN A 78 7.55 -2.64 -0.78
C ASN A 78 8.88 -2.45 -1.54
N ILE A 79 9.91 -3.23 -1.22
CA ILE A 79 11.19 -3.24 -1.96
C ILE A 79 10.96 -3.64 -3.43
N PHE A 80 10.03 -4.56 -3.69
CA PHE A 80 9.75 -5.08 -5.03
C PHE A 80 8.54 -4.41 -5.70
N SER A 81 7.58 -3.95 -4.90
CA SER A 81 6.23 -3.59 -5.33
C SER A 81 6.20 -2.63 -6.53
N MET A 82 6.95 -1.53 -6.48
CA MET A 82 6.91 -0.51 -7.53
C MET A 82 7.50 -1.02 -8.86
N VAL A 83 8.65 -1.71 -8.81
CA VAL A 83 9.33 -2.24 -10.00
C VAL A 83 8.52 -3.36 -10.62
N VAL A 84 8.05 -4.31 -9.81
CA VAL A 84 7.23 -5.44 -10.30
C VAL A 84 5.91 -4.95 -10.89
N THR A 85 5.27 -3.95 -10.29
CA THR A 85 4.05 -3.36 -10.86
C THR A 85 4.31 -2.71 -12.22
N ARG A 86 5.48 -2.08 -12.41
CA ARG A 86 5.90 -1.55 -13.71
C ARG A 86 6.14 -2.69 -14.72
N TYR A 87 6.94 -3.69 -14.35
CA TYR A 87 7.18 -4.88 -15.18
C TYR A 87 5.88 -5.54 -15.65
N VAL A 88 4.95 -5.80 -14.72
CA VAL A 88 3.65 -6.40 -15.04
C VAL A 88 2.86 -5.50 -15.98
N SER A 89 2.88 -4.17 -15.77
CA SER A 89 2.20 -3.23 -16.66
C SER A 89 2.77 -3.26 -18.08
N ASP A 90 4.09 -3.37 -18.22
CA ASP A 90 4.77 -3.40 -19.51
C ASP A 90 4.51 -4.74 -20.23
N MET A 91 4.57 -5.88 -19.52
CA MET A 91 4.22 -7.19 -20.09
C MET A 91 2.76 -7.28 -20.54
N LEU A 92 1.83 -6.65 -19.80
CA LEU A 92 0.43 -6.56 -20.20
C LEU A 92 0.23 -5.67 -21.42
N TYR A 93 1.03 -4.61 -21.55
CA TYR A 93 0.98 -3.69 -22.68
C TYR A 93 1.55 -4.34 -23.96
N GLU A 94 2.64 -5.10 -23.83
CA GLU A 94 3.27 -5.88 -24.91
C GLU A 94 2.56 -7.21 -25.21
N GLU A 95 1.43 -7.49 -24.55
CA GLU A 95 0.64 -8.72 -24.71
C GLU A 95 1.40 -10.03 -24.36
N LYS A 96 2.48 -9.93 -23.58
CA LYS A 96 3.31 -11.07 -23.11
C LYS A 96 2.73 -11.70 -21.84
N PHE A 97 1.47 -12.13 -21.88
CA PHE A 97 0.76 -12.68 -20.71
C PHE A 97 1.42 -13.92 -20.10
N GLU A 98 2.11 -14.71 -20.93
CA GLU A 98 2.83 -15.94 -20.56
C GLU A 98 3.86 -15.70 -19.44
N ARG A 99 4.43 -14.49 -19.37
CA ARG A 99 5.53 -14.14 -18.46
C ARG A 99 5.06 -13.62 -17.10
N VAL A 100 3.81 -13.17 -17.02
CA VAL A 100 3.27 -12.50 -15.83
C VAL A 100 3.19 -13.48 -14.64
N LEU A 101 2.57 -14.65 -14.82
CA LEU A 101 2.39 -15.62 -13.73
C LEU A 101 3.73 -16.25 -13.24
N PRO A 102 4.64 -16.68 -14.12
CA PRO A 102 6.02 -17.05 -13.74
C PRO A 102 6.77 -16.02 -12.90
N SER A 103 6.63 -14.74 -13.25
CA SER A 103 7.33 -13.68 -12.52
C SER A 103 6.82 -13.52 -11.09
N TYR A 104 5.53 -13.80 -10.82
CA TYR A 104 4.96 -13.78 -9.47
C TYR A 104 5.63 -14.82 -8.57
N PHE A 105 5.79 -16.06 -9.06
CA PHE A 105 6.44 -17.11 -8.29
C PHE A 105 7.94 -16.83 -8.10
N SER A 106 8.61 -16.34 -9.14
CA SER A 106 10.05 -16.09 -9.12
C SER A 106 10.41 -14.91 -8.21
N SER A 107 9.72 -13.78 -8.35
CA SER A 107 9.92 -12.62 -7.46
C SER A 107 9.40 -12.88 -6.05
N GLY A 108 8.29 -13.62 -5.90
CA GLY A 108 7.80 -14.09 -4.60
C GLY A 108 8.81 -14.97 -3.87
N ALA A 109 9.48 -15.90 -4.56
CA ALA A 109 10.53 -16.74 -3.97
C ALA A 109 11.73 -15.90 -3.50
N MET A 110 12.17 -14.91 -4.28
CA MET A 110 13.25 -14.00 -3.88
C MET A 110 12.86 -13.14 -2.67
N MET A 111 11.64 -12.60 -2.67
CA MET A 111 11.08 -11.85 -1.54
C MET A 111 11.06 -12.70 -0.26
N LEU A 112 10.56 -13.94 -0.37
CA LEU A 112 10.57 -14.87 0.75
C LEU A 112 12.00 -15.17 1.21
N GLY A 113 12.94 -15.45 0.30
CA GLY A 113 14.34 -15.69 0.67
C GLY A 113 14.96 -14.55 1.49
N ILE A 114 14.81 -13.30 1.04
CA ILE A 114 15.28 -12.11 1.77
C ILE A 114 14.52 -11.95 3.10
N GLY A 115 13.21 -12.21 3.09
CA GLY A 115 12.35 -12.17 4.27
C GLY A 115 12.71 -13.20 5.34
N PHE A 116 12.96 -14.45 4.95
CA PHE A 116 13.37 -15.53 5.85
C PHE A 116 14.71 -15.22 6.51
N VAL A 117 15.68 -14.68 5.76
CA VAL A 117 16.98 -14.29 6.32
C VAL A 117 16.82 -13.12 7.28
N SER A 118 16.06 -12.09 6.93
CA SER A 118 15.92 -10.89 7.77
C SER A 118 14.99 -11.11 8.96
N TYR A 119 13.72 -11.41 8.72
CA TYR A 119 12.70 -11.58 9.76
C TYR A 119 12.89 -12.88 10.53
N GLY A 120 13.30 -13.97 9.87
CA GLY A 120 13.59 -15.24 10.55
C GLY A 120 14.75 -15.11 11.54
N LEU A 121 15.82 -14.38 11.19
CA LEU A 121 16.91 -14.07 12.12
C LEU A 121 16.41 -13.24 13.31
N PHE A 122 15.58 -12.23 13.08
CA PHE A 122 14.96 -11.45 14.15
C PHE A 122 14.11 -12.32 15.10
N LEU A 123 13.26 -13.21 14.55
CA LEU A 123 12.45 -14.13 15.35
C LEU A 123 13.30 -15.10 16.15
N PHE A 124 14.39 -15.62 15.58
CA PHE A 124 15.30 -16.52 16.29
C PHE A 124 15.98 -15.84 17.48
N LEU A 125 16.40 -14.58 17.30
CA LEU A 125 17.01 -13.78 18.36
C LEU A 125 15.99 -13.23 19.38
N SER A 126 14.70 -13.28 19.06
CA SER A 126 13.66 -12.67 19.90
C SER A 126 13.41 -13.42 21.21
N GLY A 127 13.77 -14.70 21.30
CA GLY A 127 13.60 -15.51 22.53
C GLY A 127 12.18 -15.99 22.80
N ILE A 128 11.29 -15.96 21.80
CA ILE A 128 9.93 -16.52 21.89
C ILE A 128 9.92 -18.05 21.67
N PRO A 129 8.87 -18.76 22.12
CA PRO A 129 8.73 -20.20 21.91
C PRO A 129 8.77 -20.63 20.43
N LEU A 130 9.32 -21.82 20.15
CA LEU A 130 9.51 -22.34 18.79
C LEU A 130 8.22 -22.36 17.96
N LEU A 131 7.09 -22.75 18.56
CA LEU A 131 5.80 -22.78 17.87
C LEU A 131 5.35 -21.37 17.43
N GLU A 132 5.59 -20.35 18.25
CA GLU A 132 5.30 -18.97 17.86
C GLU A 132 6.20 -18.47 16.74
N ILE A 133 7.49 -18.86 16.73
CA ILE A 133 8.42 -18.55 15.63
C ILE A 133 7.88 -19.12 14.33
N VAL A 134 7.51 -20.41 14.32
CA VAL A 134 7.00 -21.09 13.12
C VAL A 134 5.71 -20.45 12.64
N LEU A 135 4.75 -20.19 13.53
CA LEU A 135 3.46 -19.58 13.16
C LEU A 135 3.62 -18.14 12.67
N ASN A 136 4.50 -17.33 13.29
CA ASN A 136 4.77 -15.97 12.79
C ASN A 136 5.46 -15.99 11.44
N LEU A 137 6.42 -16.89 11.25
CA LEU A 137 7.14 -17.00 9.99
C LEU A 137 6.21 -17.48 8.87
N LEU A 138 5.28 -18.38 9.17
CA LEU A 138 4.21 -18.80 8.26
C LEU A 138 3.31 -17.62 7.91
N LEU A 139 2.77 -16.91 8.91
CA LEU A 139 1.92 -15.74 8.71
C LEU A 139 2.63 -14.65 7.88
N PHE A 140 3.89 -14.36 8.20
CA PHE A 140 4.74 -13.43 7.46
C PHE A 140 4.89 -13.86 5.98
N SER A 141 5.14 -15.14 5.74
CA SER A 141 5.32 -15.68 4.38
C SER A 141 4.03 -15.58 3.56
N GLU A 142 2.90 -15.95 4.16
CA GLU A 142 1.57 -15.81 3.55
C GLU A 142 1.27 -14.34 3.21
N LEU A 143 1.51 -13.43 4.17
CA LEU A 143 1.29 -12.00 3.96
C LEU A 143 2.18 -11.46 2.84
N CYS A 144 3.48 -11.79 2.80
CA CYS A 144 4.39 -11.40 1.71
C CYS A 144 3.80 -11.78 0.34
N LEU A 145 3.35 -13.03 0.19
CA LEU A 145 2.78 -13.51 -1.08
C LEU A 145 1.42 -12.89 -1.40
N ILE A 146 0.60 -12.56 -0.39
CA ILE A 146 -0.68 -11.88 -0.56
C ILE A 146 -0.47 -10.44 -1.02
N TRP A 147 0.38 -9.67 -0.34
CA TRP A 147 0.70 -8.29 -0.73
C TRP A 147 1.26 -8.26 -2.15
N HIS A 148 2.13 -9.22 -2.47
CA HIS A 148 2.68 -9.37 -3.79
C HIS A 148 1.61 -9.72 -4.82
N ALA A 149 0.68 -10.63 -4.51
CA ALA A 149 -0.40 -11.02 -5.40
C ALA A 149 -1.34 -9.86 -5.72
N VAL A 150 -1.57 -8.95 -4.77
CA VAL A 150 -2.38 -7.74 -5.00
C VAL A 150 -1.80 -6.91 -6.16
N ASN A 151 -0.48 -6.76 -6.25
CA ASN A 151 0.16 -6.02 -7.35
C ASN A 151 -0.18 -6.61 -8.72
N TYR A 152 -0.21 -7.94 -8.84
CA TYR A 152 -0.58 -8.65 -10.07
C TYR A 152 -2.09 -8.61 -10.35
N LEU A 153 -2.91 -8.75 -9.30
CA LEU A 153 -4.36 -8.78 -9.41
C LEU A 153 -4.97 -7.43 -9.77
N THR A 154 -4.24 -6.31 -9.60
CA THR A 154 -4.66 -4.99 -10.10
C THR A 154 -4.99 -5.01 -11.60
N ALA A 155 -4.35 -5.91 -12.37
CA ALA A 155 -4.60 -6.09 -13.80
C ALA A 155 -5.84 -6.95 -14.12
N VAL A 156 -6.09 -7.97 -13.29
CA VAL A 156 -7.13 -9.00 -13.48
C VAL A 156 -8.55 -8.46 -13.21
N LYS A 157 -8.68 -7.39 -12.42
CA LYS A 157 -9.92 -6.62 -12.19
C LYS A 157 -11.11 -7.41 -11.60
N ASP A 158 -10.89 -8.61 -11.05
CA ASP A 158 -11.94 -9.40 -10.37
C ASP A 158 -12.06 -9.08 -8.86
N TYR A 159 -12.41 -7.84 -8.55
CA TYR A 159 -12.52 -7.38 -7.17
C TYR A 159 -13.68 -8.01 -6.39
N ARG A 160 -14.73 -8.46 -7.08
CA ARG A 160 -15.86 -9.14 -6.41
C ARG A 160 -15.41 -10.45 -5.80
N SER A 161 -14.61 -11.23 -6.52
CA SER A 161 -14.03 -12.47 -6.00
C SER A 161 -13.06 -12.20 -4.84
N ILE A 162 -12.26 -11.12 -4.93
CA ILE A 162 -11.36 -10.71 -3.84
C ILE A 162 -12.17 -10.34 -2.59
N LEU A 163 -13.20 -9.50 -2.68
CA LEU A 163 -14.03 -9.14 -1.52
C LEU A 163 -14.70 -10.35 -0.88
N LYS A 164 -15.27 -11.26 -1.68
CA LYS A 164 -15.87 -12.51 -1.18
C LYS A 164 -14.85 -13.36 -0.45
N THR A 165 -13.62 -13.43 -0.96
CA THR A 165 -12.51 -14.17 -0.33
C THR A 165 -12.21 -13.61 1.05
N PHE A 166 -12.05 -12.29 1.18
CA PHE A 166 -11.81 -11.66 2.48
C PHE A 166 -12.99 -11.82 3.45
N ALA A 167 -14.23 -11.70 2.97
CA ALA A 167 -15.41 -11.92 3.82
C ALA A 167 -15.49 -13.37 4.34
N MET A 168 -15.20 -14.36 3.49
CA MET A 168 -15.11 -15.76 3.90
C MET A 168 -13.95 -16.00 4.86
N ALA A 169 -12.81 -15.33 4.68
CA ALA A 169 -11.67 -15.44 5.59
C ALA A 169 -12.04 -15.00 7.02
N ILE A 170 -12.82 -13.94 7.19
CA ILE A 170 -13.32 -13.51 8.52
C ILE A 170 -14.18 -14.62 9.15
N LEU A 171 -15.06 -15.25 8.39
CA LEU A 171 -15.88 -16.37 8.89
C LEU A 171 -15.01 -17.58 9.27
N ILE A 172 -13.97 -17.86 8.50
CA ILE A 172 -12.99 -18.91 8.81
C ILE A 172 -12.23 -18.57 10.09
N THR A 173 -11.77 -17.32 10.28
CA THR A 173 -11.11 -16.88 11.51
C THR A 173 -12.04 -17.06 12.72
N LEU A 174 -13.31 -16.65 12.61
CA LEU A 174 -14.29 -16.81 13.69
C LEU A 174 -14.54 -18.29 14.03
N GLY A 175 -14.75 -19.13 13.02
CA GLY A 175 -15.01 -20.56 13.21
C GLY A 175 -13.79 -21.33 13.73
N ALA A 176 -12.63 -21.18 13.08
CA ALA A 176 -11.39 -21.84 13.48
C ALA A 176 -10.90 -21.33 14.85
N GLY A 177 -11.02 -20.02 15.11
CA GLY A 177 -10.68 -19.43 16.39
C GLY A 177 -11.58 -19.91 17.53
N PHE A 178 -12.90 -19.99 17.31
CA PHE A 178 -13.83 -20.55 18.30
C PHE A 178 -13.53 -22.03 18.60
N LEU A 179 -13.23 -22.83 17.58
CA LEU A 179 -12.83 -24.23 17.76
C LEU A 179 -11.52 -24.33 18.55
N ALA A 180 -10.53 -23.50 18.22
CA ALA A 180 -9.24 -23.50 18.89
C ALA A 180 -9.34 -23.10 20.36
N LEU A 181 -10.22 -22.15 20.70
CA LEU A 181 -10.55 -21.81 22.09
C LEU A 181 -11.26 -22.97 22.79
N SER A 182 -12.24 -23.59 22.15
CA SER A 182 -13.02 -24.70 22.73
C SER A 182 -12.14 -25.92 23.04
N LEU A 183 -11.15 -26.20 22.18
CA LEU A 183 -10.19 -27.29 22.33
C LEU A 183 -8.96 -26.89 23.16
N SER A 184 -8.88 -25.64 23.64
CA SER A 184 -7.74 -25.11 24.40
C SER A 184 -6.39 -25.32 23.71
N ILE A 185 -6.35 -25.12 22.38
CA ILE A 185 -5.13 -25.26 21.58
C ILE A 185 -4.18 -24.10 21.88
N PRO A 186 -2.91 -24.36 22.25
CA PRO A 186 -1.93 -23.30 22.48
C PRO A 186 -1.73 -22.46 21.22
N TYR A 187 -1.71 -21.13 21.36
CA TYR A 187 -1.62 -20.18 20.24
C TYR A 187 -2.71 -20.35 19.18
N GLY A 188 -3.84 -20.95 19.55
CA GLY A 188 -4.94 -21.30 18.64
C GLY A 188 -5.49 -20.11 17.83
N LEU A 189 -5.50 -18.91 18.42
CA LEU A 189 -5.92 -17.70 17.71
C LEU A 189 -4.93 -17.30 16.62
N LEU A 190 -3.61 -17.35 16.87
CA LEU A 190 -2.59 -17.08 15.85
C LEU A 190 -2.69 -18.11 14.71
N LEU A 191 -2.87 -19.39 15.04
CA LEU A 191 -3.10 -20.45 14.07
C LEU A 191 -4.37 -20.20 13.23
N SER A 192 -5.49 -19.80 13.85
CA SER A 192 -6.72 -19.45 13.13
C SER A 192 -6.51 -18.30 12.14
N THR A 193 -5.62 -17.36 12.49
CA THR A 193 -5.26 -16.24 11.64
C THR A 193 -4.45 -16.72 10.43
N CYS A 194 -3.47 -17.61 10.64
CA CYS A 194 -2.72 -18.25 9.54
C CYS A 194 -3.66 -19.03 8.60
N ILE A 195 -4.59 -19.82 9.13
CA ILE A 195 -5.55 -20.57 8.29
C ILE A 195 -6.38 -19.62 7.41
N ALA A 196 -6.80 -18.48 7.95
CA ALA A 196 -7.55 -17.49 7.19
C ALA A 196 -6.71 -16.82 6.09
N TYR A 197 -5.46 -16.46 6.37
CA TYR A 197 -4.55 -15.89 5.37
C TYR A 197 -4.10 -16.93 4.33
N ALA A 198 -3.83 -18.17 4.71
CA ALA A 198 -3.62 -19.29 3.79
C ALA A 198 -4.79 -19.45 2.81
N TYR A 199 -6.03 -19.37 3.30
CA TYR A 199 -7.22 -19.38 2.44
C TYR A 199 -7.21 -18.20 1.47
N ILE A 200 -6.93 -16.97 1.93
CA ILE A 200 -6.82 -15.79 1.06
C ILE A 200 -5.77 -16.02 -0.04
N LEU A 201 -4.58 -16.51 0.33
CA LEU A 201 -3.48 -16.77 -0.59
C LEU A 201 -3.87 -17.79 -1.67
N ILE A 202 -4.43 -18.94 -1.26
CA ILE A 202 -4.88 -19.99 -2.20
C ILE A 202 -5.92 -19.43 -3.17
N GLN A 203 -6.86 -18.63 -2.68
CA GLN A 203 -7.89 -18.02 -3.52
C GLN A 203 -7.31 -16.99 -4.49
N MET A 204 -6.35 -16.16 -4.06
CA MET A 204 -5.66 -15.20 -4.93
C MET A 204 -4.88 -15.91 -6.04
N ILE A 205 -4.11 -16.95 -5.70
CA ILE A 205 -3.41 -17.78 -6.67
C ILE A 205 -4.39 -18.42 -7.65
N ARG A 206 -5.54 -18.93 -7.17
CA ARG A 206 -6.59 -19.50 -8.04
C ARG A 206 -7.16 -18.46 -9.01
N ILE A 207 -7.34 -17.21 -8.59
CA ILE A 207 -7.79 -16.12 -9.47
C ILE A 207 -6.73 -15.84 -10.54
N MET A 208 -5.45 -15.81 -10.16
CA MET A 208 -4.35 -15.60 -11.11
C MET A 208 -4.28 -16.71 -12.17
N TYR A 209 -4.36 -17.99 -11.77
CA TYR A 209 -4.37 -19.13 -12.69
C TYR A 209 -5.59 -19.19 -13.62
N ARG A 210 -6.70 -18.55 -13.25
CA ARG A 210 -7.88 -18.46 -14.13
C ARG A 210 -7.68 -17.43 -15.24
N TYR A 211 -6.87 -16.41 -15.00
CA TYR A 211 -6.73 -15.27 -15.90
C TYR A 211 -5.48 -15.36 -16.78
N PHE A 212 -4.34 -15.72 -16.20
CA PHE A 212 -3.08 -15.80 -16.93
C PHE A 212 -2.83 -17.21 -17.47
N PRO A 213 -2.18 -17.34 -18.64
CA PRO A 213 -1.75 -18.63 -19.16
C PRO A 213 -0.93 -19.40 -18.13
N LYS A 214 -1.14 -20.72 -18.09
CA LYS A 214 -0.35 -21.59 -17.23
C LYS A 214 1.05 -21.70 -17.82
N SER A 215 2.03 -21.19 -17.08
CA SER A 215 3.43 -21.46 -17.35
C SER A 215 4.08 -21.95 -16.06
N TYR A 216 4.89 -22.99 -16.18
CA TYR A 216 5.61 -23.63 -15.07
C TYR A 216 7.09 -23.25 -15.06
N GLU A 217 7.52 -22.42 -16.02
CA GLU A 217 8.90 -21.97 -16.12
C GLU A 217 9.16 -20.84 -15.12
N ALA A 218 10.35 -20.83 -14.52
CA ALA A 218 10.80 -19.68 -13.73
C ALA A 218 11.16 -18.52 -14.66
N ASN A 219 10.73 -17.30 -14.31
CA ASN A 219 11.01 -16.08 -15.05
C ASN A 219 11.57 -15.00 -14.10
N PHE A 220 12.85 -14.69 -14.28
CA PHE A 220 13.58 -13.67 -13.52
C PHE A 220 13.78 -12.36 -14.30
N GLU A 221 13.14 -12.19 -15.46
CA GLU A 221 13.32 -11.05 -16.36
C GLU A 221 12.98 -9.71 -15.68
N PHE A 222 12.08 -9.73 -14.68
CA PHE A 222 11.75 -8.57 -13.86
C PHE A 222 12.98 -7.93 -13.18
N LEU A 223 14.09 -8.64 -13.01
CA LEU A 223 15.34 -8.11 -12.47
C LEU A 223 15.97 -7.05 -13.39
N ILE A 224 15.76 -7.12 -14.70
CA ILE A 224 16.25 -6.10 -15.64
C ILE A 224 15.61 -4.74 -15.32
N TRP A 225 14.31 -4.74 -14.99
CA TRP A 225 13.57 -3.54 -14.59
C TRP A 225 14.07 -2.92 -13.28
N PHE A 226 14.78 -3.67 -12.42
CA PHE A 226 15.37 -3.09 -11.22
C PHE A 226 16.53 -2.15 -11.55
N ASP A 227 17.33 -2.47 -12.57
CA ASP A 227 18.39 -1.60 -13.05
C ASP A 227 17.78 -0.41 -13.81
N GLU A 228 16.91 -0.67 -14.80
CA GLU A 228 16.29 0.37 -15.64
C GLU A 228 15.45 1.38 -14.84
N TYR A 229 14.67 0.90 -13.87
CA TYR A 229 13.78 1.73 -13.04
C TYR A 229 14.30 1.86 -11.60
N PHE A 230 15.61 1.98 -11.41
CA PHE A 230 16.22 2.05 -10.08
C PHE A 230 15.74 3.24 -9.21
N ASN A 231 15.36 4.36 -9.83
CA ASN A 231 14.74 5.48 -9.11
C ASN A 231 13.35 5.10 -8.56
N LEU A 232 12.57 4.33 -9.31
CA LEU A 232 11.25 3.85 -8.90
C LEU A 232 11.35 2.85 -7.73
N PHE A 233 12.37 2.00 -7.75
CA PHE A 233 12.74 1.15 -6.60
C PHE A 233 12.95 1.97 -5.32
N LYS A 234 13.74 3.05 -5.40
CA LYS A 234 14.00 3.95 -4.26
C LYS A 234 12.74 4.64 -3.75
N VAL A 235 11.84 5.06 -4.65
CA VAL A 235 10.55 5.66 -4.27
C VAL A 235 9.76 4.72 -3.35
N GLY A 236 9.67 3.43 -3.69
CA GLY A 236 8.97 2.43 -2.88
C GLY A 236 9.53 2.31 -1.47
N ILE A 237 10.86 2.22 -1.34
CA ILE A 237 11.56 2.15 -0.04
C ILE A 237 11.33 3.43 0.78
N TYR A 238 11.51 4.61 0.18
CA TYR A 238 11.35 5.86 0.90
C TYR A 238 9.90 6.11 1.34
N LEU A 239 8.91 5.76 0.52
CA LEU A 239 7.51 5.84 0.92
C LEU A 239 7.20 4.91 2.09
N PHE A 240 7.72 3.68 2.07
CA PHE A 240 7.55 2.74 3.17
C PHE A 240 8.17 3.28 4.47
N ILE A 241 9.42 3.73 4.42
CA ILE A 241 10.10 4.31 5.58
C ILE A 241 9.34 5.53 6.09
N GLY A 242 8.99 6.47 5.22
CA GLY A 242 8.30 7.69 5.62
C GLY A 242 6.93 7.41 6.26
N LEU A 243 6.20 6.44 5.72
CA LEU A 243 4.86 6.07 6.21
C LEU A 243 4.90 5.29 7.52
N PHE A 244 5.88 4.41 7.75
CA PHE A 244 5.83 3.48 8.89
C PHE A 244 6.94 3.66 9.94
N ALA A 245 8.05 4.35 9.64
CA ALA A 245 9.16 4.47 10.59
C ALA A 245 8.74 5.12 11.91
N HIS A 246 7.85 6.10 11.88
CA HIS A 246 7.34 6.76 13.08
C HIS A 246 6.66 5.79 14.08
N ILE A 247 6.03 4.71 13.60
CA ILE A 247 5.42 3.66 14.44
C ILE A 247 6.52 2.84 15.12
N VAL A 248 7.50 2.35 14.33
CA VAL A 248 8.62 1.54 14.84
C VAL A 248 9.46 2.33 15.84
N ILE A 249 9.72 3.61 15.56
CA ILE A 249 10.46 4.49 16.49
C ILE A 249 9.73 4.58 17.83
N ASN A 250 8.40 4.72 17.82
CA ASN A 250 7.60 4.78 19.05
C ASN A 250 7.58 3.46 19.83
N TRP A 251 7.75 2.31 19.17
CA TRP A 251 7.92 1.02 19.86
C TRP A 251 9.17 0.98 20.74
N PHE A 252 10.19 1.79 20.45
CA PHE A 252 11.39 1.95 21.27
C PHE A 252 11.39 3.25 22.09
N GLY A 253 10.27 3.97 22.09
CA GLY A 253 10.10 5.26 22.76
C GLY A 253 9.58 5.16 24.20
N PRO A 254 9.19 6.29 24.82
CA PRO A 254 8.69 6.33 26.19
C PRO A 254 7.28 5.70 26.34
N LEU A 255 6.54 5.54 25.24
CA LEU A 255 5.24 4.84 25.20
C LEU A 255 5.39 3.31 25.01
N SER A 256 6.63 2.82 25.00
CA SER A 256 6.93 1.41 24.74
C SER A 256 6.39 0.51 25.85
N LYS A 257 5.70 -0.54 25.45
CA LYS A 257 5.32 -1.67 26.29
C LYS A 257 6.02 -2.92 25.76
N GLY A 258 6.83 -3.56 26.60
CA GLY A 258 7.45 -4.84 26.30
C GLY A 258 6.43 -5.96 26.40
N ILE A 259 6.43 -6.86 25.41
CA ILE A 259 5.40 -7.90 25.31
C ILE A 259 5.97 -9.33 25.40
N GLY A 260 7.28 -9.47 25.22
CA GLY A 260 7.98 -10.73 25.37
C GLY A 260 9.25 -10.72 24.52
N GLY A 261 10.38 -11.06 25.12
CA GLY A 261 11.65 -11.08 24.39
C GLY A 261 12.02 -9.71 23.82
N LEU A 262 12.33 -9.65 22.51
CA LEU A 262 12.61 -8.41 21.79
C LEU A 262 11.37 -7.63 21.32
N PHE A 263 10.16 -8.18 21.46
CA PHE A 263 8.94 -7.54 20.99
C PHE A 263 8.51 -6.38 21.89
N ARG A 264 8.33 -5.22 21.26
CA ARG A 264 7.82 -3.99 21.88
C ARG A 264 6.75 -3.37 21.00
N THR A 265 5.68 -2.86 21.60
CA THR A 265 4.66 -2.06 20.90
C THR A 265 4.39 -0.78 21.65
N ALA A 266 3.63 0.13 21.05
CA ALA A 266 3.13 1.32 21.71
C ALA A 266 1.60 1.35 21.55
N PRO A 267 0.83 0.54 22.31
CA PRO A 267 -0.59 0.32 22.04
C PRO A 267 -1.43 1.61 21.98
N VAL A 268 -1.10 2.59 22.84
CA VAL A 268 -1.73 3.92 22.89
C VAL A 268 -1.56 4.65 21.55
N TYR A 269 -0.38 4.53 20.95
CA TYR A 269 -0.06 5.16 19.68
C TYR A 269 -0.56 4.35 18.48
N ASP A 270 -0.32 3.03 18.49
CA ASP A 270 -0.60 2.10 17.39
C ASP A 270 -2.10 2.06 17.06
N VAL A 271 -2.96 1.97 18.07
CA VAL A 271 -4.42 1.96 17.89
C VAL A 271 -4.90 3.31 17.31
N SER A 272 -4.39 4.43 17.83
CA SER A 272 -4.70 5.76 17.30
C SER A 272 -4.24 5.93 15.86
N ALA A 273 -3.04 5.44 15.52
CA ALA A 273 -2.48 5.48 14.17
C ALA A 273 -3.32 4.64 13.19
N MET A 274 -3.71 3.42 13.57
CA MET A 274 -4.53 2.54 12.73
C MET A 274 -5.89 3.18 12.41
N LEU A 275 -6.56 3.77 13.40
CA LEU A 275 -7.84 4.46 13.19
C LEU A 275 -7.68 5.73 12.35
N ALA A 276 -6.63 6.52 12.60
CA ALA A 276 -6.35 7.72 11.83
C ALA A 276 -6.00 7.40 10.37
N TYR A 277 -5.34 6.29 10.10
CA TYR A 277 -5.01 5.85 8.75
C TYR A 277 -6.25 5.60 7.87
N LEU A 278 -7.41 5.27 8.46
CA LEU A 278 -8.68 5.13 7.72
C LEU A 278 -9.09 6.42 6.98
N VAL A 279 -8.64 7.58 7.45
CA VAL A 279 -8.93 8.87 6.81
C VAL A 279 -8.29 8.95 5.41
N THR A 280 -7.19 8.24 5.17
CA THR A 280 -6.51 8.20 3.85
C THR A 280 -7.37 7.58 2.75
N LEU A 281 -8.33 6.73 3.13
CA LEU A 281 -9.20 6.00 2.21
C LEU A 281 -10.03 6.94 1.32
N VAL A 282 -10.38 8.13 1.82
CA VAL A 282 -11.13 9.14 1.07
C VAL A 282 -10.33 9.62 -0.14
N SER A 283 -9.03 9.87 0.03
CA SER A 283 -8.11 10.25 -1.05
C SER A 283 -7.96 9.11 -2.04
N THR A 284 -7.77 7.87 -1.59
CA THR A 284 -7.61 6.70 -2.47
C THR A 284 -8.81 6.52 -3.41
N VAL A 285 -10.04 6.58 -2.87
CA VAL A 285 -11.26 6.47 -3.68
C VAL A 285 -11.41 7.66 -4.62
N SER A 286 -11.15 8.88 -4.10
CA SER A 286 -11.25 10.09 -4.90
C SER A 286 -10.23 10.10 -6.05
N PHE A 287 -9.01 9.64 -5.79
CA PHE A 287 -7.93 9.55 -6.76
C PHE A 287 -8.29 8.63 -7.92
N VAL A 288 -8.76 7.43 -7.62
CA VAL A 288 -9.17 6.49 -8.67
C VAL A 288 -10.27 7.10 -9.54
N VAL A 289 -11.31 7.68 -8.93
CA VAL A 289 -12.41 8.28 -9.71
C VAL A 289 -11.91 9.46 -10.53
N SER A 290 -11.14 10.37 -9.93
CA SER A 290 -10.60 11.55 -10.61
C SER A 290 -9.65 11.18 -11.76
N VAL A 291 -8.74 10.22 -11.54
CA VAL A 291 -7.75 9.82 -12.54
C VAL A 291 -8.37 8.93 -13.62
N GLU A 292 -9.02 7.82 -13.27
CA GLU A 292 -9.52 6.86 -14.26
C GLU A 292 -10.76 7.35 -15.02
N VAL A 293 -11.69 8.03 -14.35
CA VAL A 293 -12.98 8.40 -14.95
C VAL A 293 -12.91 9.74 -15.65
N VAL A 294 -12.20 10.72 -15.06
CA VAL A 294 -12.23 12.11 -15.52
C VAL A 294 -10.97 12.49 -16.29
N PHE A 295 -9.78 12.26 -15.73
CA PHE A 295 -8.51 12.69 -16.33
C PHE A 295 -8.03 11.79 -17.48
N TYR A 296 -8.04 10.47 -17.30
CA TYR A 296 -7.51 9.50 -18.27
C TYR A 296 -8.06 9.66 -19.70
N PRO A 297 -9.38 9.90 -19.93
CA PRO A 297 -9.89 10.15 -21.27
C PRO A 297 -9.29 11.39 -21.95
N LYS A 298 -9.02 12.45 -21.18
CA LYS A 298 -8.39 13.69 -21.68
C LYS A 298 -6.92 13.45 -21.97
N PHE A 299 -6.23 12.75 -21.07
CA PHE A 299 -4.85 12.33 -21.24
C PHE A 299 -4.66 11.47 -22.49
N ARG A 300 -5.46 10.42 -22.68
CA ARG A 300 -5.41 9.58 -23.88
C ARG A 300 -5.65 10.39 -25.15
N LYS A 301 -6.63 11.30 -25.14
CA LYS A 301 -6.93 12.17 -26.28
C LYS A 301 -5.74 13.08 -26.62
N TYR A 302 -5.04 13.62 -25.62
CA TYR A 302 -3.85 14.44 -25.83
C TYR A 302 -2.74 13.67 -26.56
N TYR A 303 -2.40 12.46 -26.09
CA TYR A 303 -1.36 11.64 -26.73
C TYR A 303 -1.74 11.15 -28.13
N GLN A 304 -3.00 10.78 -28.35
CA GLN A 304 -3.49 10.37 -29.68
C GLN A 304 -3.37 11.46 -30.76
N LEU A 305 -3.27 12.75 -30.38
CA LEU A 305 -3.10 13.82 -31.35
C LEU A 305 -1.66 13.87 -31.91
N TYR A 306 -0.68 13.32 -31.20
CA TYR A 306 0.70 13.20 -31.68
C TYR A 306 0.88 12.08 -32.71
N ASP A 307 0.00 11.07 -32.73
CA ASP A 307 0.01 9.98 -33.72
C ASP A 307 -0.53 10.41 -35.11
N GLY A 308 -0.44 11.70 -35.47
CA GLY A 308 -0.66 12.20 -36.83
C GLY A 308 -2.05 12.77 -37.16
N VAL A 309 -2.93 12.99 -36.17
CA VAL A 309 -4.33 13.43 -36.41
C VAL A 309 -4.61 14.90 -35.96
N GLY A 310 -3.69 15.52 -35.21
CA GLY A 310 -3.90 16.84 -34.61
C GLY A 310 -3.12 17.98 -35.25
N SER A 311 -3.75 19.15 -35.46
CA SER A 311 -3.02 20.41 -35.65
C SER A 311 -2.36 20.85 -34.34
N VAL A 312 -1.27 21.63 -34.43
CA VAL A 312 -0.57 22.18 -33.25
C VAL A 312 -1.53 22.93 -32.32
N ASP A 313 -2.44 23.72 -32.88
CA ASP A 313 -3.46 24.43 -32.10
C ASP A 313 -4.36 23.48 -31.31
N LYS A 314 -4.73 22.35 -31.91
CA LYS A 314 -5.57 21.33 -31.27
C LYS A 314 -4.84 20.58 -30.17
N ILE A 315 -3.52 20.37 -30.33
CA ILE A 315 -2.64 19.80 -29.29
C ILE A 315 -2.59 20.76 -28.11
N ASN A 316 -2.28 22.04 -28.34
CA ASN A 316 -2.21 23.07 -27.30
C ASN A 316 -3.54 23.24 -26.55
N GLN A 317 -4.67 23.27 -27.28
CA GLN A 317 -6.00 23.36 -26.65
C GLN A 317 -6.31 22.12 -25.78
N THR A 318 -5.96 20.92 -26.26
CA THR A 318 -6.22 19.67 -25.53
C THR A 318 -5.33 19.55 -24.31
N GLU A 319 -4.10 20.06 -24.37
CA GLU A 319 -3.19 20.14 -23.23
C GLU A 319 -3.75 21.04 -22.14
N VAL A 320 -4.15 22.27 -22.48
CA VAL A 320 -4.71 23.23 -21.52
C VAL A 320 -5.97 22.65 -20.87
N ASP A 321 -6.83 21.99 -21.64
CA ASP A 321 -8.04 21.33 -21.13
C ASP A 321 -7.70 20.15 -20.19
N MET A 322 -6.71 19.33 -20.55
CA MET A 322 -6.23 18.22 -19.73
C MET A 322 -5.63 18.72 -18.41
N LEU A 323 -4.71 19.69 -18.45
CA LEU A 323 -4.06 20.25 -17.26
C LEU A 323 -5.05 21.00 -16.36
N ARG A 324 -6.02 21.72 -16.95
CA ARG A 324 -7.12 22.35 -16.20
C ARG A 324 -7.97 21.30 -15.49
N THR A 325 -8.31 20.21 -16.19
CA THR A 325 -9.06 19.08 -15.62
C THR A 325 -8.30 18.47 -14.45
N LEU A 326 -7.00 18.17 -14.63
CA LEU A 326 -6.14 17.64 -13.58
C LEU A 326 -6.11 18.54 -12.35
N ARG A 327 -5.86 19.84 -12.54
CA ARG A 327 -5.80 20.82 -11.44
C ARG A 327 -7.12 20.93 -10.68
N ASN A 328 -8.24 20.91 -11.39
CA ASN A 328 -9.56 20.96 -10.77
C ASN A 328 -9.84 19.68 -9.98
N GLU A 329 -9.58 18.51 -10.55
CA GLU A 329 -9.78 17.23 -9.88
C GLU A 329 -8.90 17.08 -8.64
N LEU A 330 -7.62 17.49 -8.72
CA LEU A 330 -6.73 17.54 -7.57
C LEU A 330 -7.24 18.49 -6.48
N LYS A 331 -7.70 19.69 -6.85
CA LYS A 331 -8.28 20.64 -5.90
C LYS A 331 -9.50 20.04 -5.21
N TYR A 332 -10.42 19.41 -5.94
CA TYR A 332 -11.60 18.76 -5.37
C TYR A 332 -11.24 17.58 -4.46
N LEU A 333 -10.24 16.79 -4.84
CA LEU A 333 -9.73 15.69 -4.02
C LEU A 333 -9.15 16.22 -2.70
N SER A 334 -8.29 17.23 -2.75
CA SER A 334 -7.73 17.86 -1.55
C SER A 334 -8.82 18.41 -0.63
N TRP A 335 -9.86 19.04 -1.19
CA TRP A 335 -11.00 19.53 -0.40
C TRP A 335 -11.78 18.40 0.27
N LYS A 336 -12.07 17.31 -0.45
CA LYS A 336 -12.75 16.13 0.14
C LYS A 336 -11.93 15.51 1.25
N GLN A 337 -10.63 15.34 1.03
CA GLN A 337 -9.72 14.78 2.03
C GLN A 337 -9.64 15.66 3.27
N LEU A 338 -9.49 16.98 3.10
CA LEU A 338 -9.44 17.94 4.21
C LEU A 338 -10.75 17.93 5.00
N LEU A 339 -11.91 17.98 4.33
CA LEU A 339 -13.21 17.92 5.00
C LEU A 339 -13.40 16.61 5.76
N ALA A 340 -13.05 15.48 5.17
CA ALA A 340 -13.13 14.17 5.82
C ALA A 340 -12.19 14.08 7.03
N THR A 341 -11.00 14.66 6.92
CA THR A 341 -10.02 14.71 8.02
C THR A 341 -10.54 15.54 9.18
N LEU A 342 -11.07 16.74 8.92
CA LEU A 342 -11.69 17.58 9.94
C LEU A 342 -12.88 16.88 10.59
N LEU A 343 -13.76 16.26 9.79
CA LEU A 343 -14.89 15.50 10.30
C LEU A 343 -14.42 14.35 11.20
N ALA A 344 -13.41 13.58 10.78
CA ALA A 344 -12.84 12.50 11.59
C ALA A 344 -12.23 13.03 12.89
N MET A 345 -11.55 14.18 12.87
CA MET A 345 -10.99 14.79 14.08
C MET A 345 -12.08 15.21 15.07
N PHE A 346 -13.15 15.86 14.62
CA PHE A 346 -14.19 16.36 15.52
C PHE A 346 -15.20 15.28 15.92
N VAL A 347 -15.77 14.58 14.94
CA VAL A 347 -16.80 13.55 15.16
C VAL A 347 -16.18 12.26 15.70
N GLY A 348 -14.99 11.89 15.21
CA GLY A 348 -14.32 10.66 15.61
C GLY A 348 -14.00 10.64 17.10
N ILE A 349 -13.60 11.76 17.71
CA ILE A 349 -13.33 11.81 19.16
C ILE A 349 -14.59 11.58 19.99
N VAL A 350 -15.71 12.18 19.57
CA VAL A 350 -16.99 12.00 20.26
C VAL A 350 -17.40 10.54 20.16
N LEU A 351 -17.34 9.97 18.96
CA LEU A 351 -17.72 8.58 18.69
C LEU A 351 -16.81 7.59 19.44
N LEU A 352 -15.49 7.82 19.45
CA LEU A 352 -14.52 7.02 20.21
C LEU A 352 -14.66 7.19 21.72
N GLY A 353 -15.21 8.30 22.19
CA GLY A 353 -15.54 8.51 23.60
C GLY A 353 -16.80 7.79 24.06
N VAL A 354 -17.74 7.53 23.14
CA VAL A 354 -18.99 6.78 23.42
C VAL A 354 -18.75 5.27 23.30
N LEU A 355 -17.87 4.84 22.40
CA LEU A 355 -17.56 3.42 22.23
C LEU A 355 -16.73 2.90 23.42
N PRO A 356 -17.03 1.71 23.98
CA PRO A 356 -16.32 1.12 25.10
C PRO A 356 -14.97 0.50 24.67
N LEU A 357 -14.15 1.26 23.94
CA LEU A 357 -12.86 0.83 23.38
C LEU A 357 -11.68 1.12 24.32
N GLY A 358 -11.92 1.73 25.49
CA GLY A 358 -10.85 2.12 26.43
C GLY A 358 -10.01 3.31 25.97
N PHE A 359 -10.57 4.17 25.10
CA PHE A 359 -9.86 5.30 24.50
C PHE A 359 -9.57 6.41 25.52
N ASN A 360 -8.30 6.57 25.90
CA ASN A 360 -7.89 7.55 26.91
C ASN A 360 -7.66 8.96 26.31
N SER A 361 -7.39 9.97 27.17
CA SER A 361 -7.17 11.36 26.74
C SER A 361 -5.95 11.53 25.82
N GLN A 362 -4.86 10.80 26.08
CA GLN A 362 -3.65 10.83 25.24
C GLN A 362 -3.91 10.23 23.85
N MET A 363 -4.64 9.12 23.76
CA MET A 363 -5.04 8.49 22.50
C MET A 363 -5.86 9.45 21.62
N LYS A 364 -6.75 10.26 22.23
CA LYS A 364 -7.52 11.30 21.52
C LYS A 364 -6.59 12.35 20.90
N GLY A 365 -5.59 12.82 21.65
CA GLY A 365 -4.58 13.77 21.15
C GLY A 365 -3.80 13.20 19.97
N TYR A 366 -3.27 11.97 20.12
CA TYR A 366 -2.55 11.31 19.02
C TYR A 366 -3.44 11.06 17.80
N PHE A 367 -4.68 10.63 18.01
CA PHE A 367 -5.64 10.42 16.93
C PHE A 367 -5.88 11.69 16.12
N GLN A 368 -6.03 12.86 16.76
CA GLN A 368 -6.19 14.14 16.06
C GLN A 368 -4.96 14.51 15.23
N THR A 369 -3.78 14.48 15.85
CA THR A 369 -2.52 14.83 15.19
C THR A 369 -2.24 13.90 14.01
N LEU A 370 -2.48 12.59 14.20
CA LEU A 370 -2.29 11.59 13.15
C LEU A 370 -3.36 11.66 12.07
N CYS A 371 -4.62 11.98 12.38
CA CYS A 371 -5.65 12.23 11.35
C CYS A 371 -5.19 13.33 10.40
N LEU A 372 -4.68 14.44 10.95
CA LEU A 372 -4.17 15.53 10.15
C LEU A 372 -2.93 15.11 9.35
N GLY A 373 -1.99 14.38 9.97
CA GLY A 373 -0.79 13.88 9.32
C GLY A 373 -1.10 12.93 8.16
N TYR A 374 -1.95 11.93 8.38
CA TYR A 374 -2.39 11.00 7.36
C TYR A 374 -3.23 11.67 6.27
N GLY A 375 -4.05 12.66 6.62
CA GLY A 375 -4.81 13.46 5.66
C GLY A 375 -3.90 14.21 4.68
N LEU A 376 -2.87 14.90 5.19
CA LEU A 376 -1.85 15.57 4.37
C LEU A 376 -1.03 14.58 3.55
N TYR A 377 -0.60 13.48 4.16
CA TYR A 377 0.09 12.39 3.46
C TYR A 377 -0.74 11.87 2.30
N ALA A 378 -2.05 11.66 2.49
CA ALA A 378 -2.92 11.10 1.47
C ALA A 378 -3.03 12.02 0.23
N VAL A 379 -3.00 13.34 0.41
CA VAL A 379 -2.98 14.30 -0.72
C VAL A 379 -1.58 14.36 -1.35
N GLY A 380 -0.52 14.43 -0.53
CA GLY A 380 0.86 14.44 -1.03
C GLY A 380 1.21 13.17 -1.82
N ASN A 381 0.74 12.01 -1.35
CA ASN A 381 0.93 10.74 -2.02
C ASN A 381 0.18 10.69 -3.36
N VAL A 382 -1.02 11.28 -3.46
CA VAL A 382 -1.72 11.42 -4.74
C VAL A 382 -0.91 12.25 -5.75
N ASN A 383 -0.35 13.37 -5.31
CA ASN A 383 0.51 14.18 -6.18
C ASN A 383 1.77 13.40 -6.61
N LEU A 384 2.36 12.63 -5.69
CA LEU A 384 3.51 11.78 -6.01
C LEU A 384 3.14 10.68 -7.00
N LEU A 385 2.00 10.02 -6.85
CA LEU A 385 1.49 9.04 -7.82
C LEU A 385 1.26 9.67 -9.20
N LEU A 386 0.83 10.94 -9.26
CA LEU A 386 0.73 11.66 -10.53
C LEU A 386 2.10 11.98 -11.14
N LEU A 387 3.11 12.31 -10.34
CA LEU A 387 4.49 12.45 -10.85
C LEU A 387 4.96 11.14 -11.48
N LEU A 388 4.70 9.99 -10.83
CA LEU A 388 4.99 8.67 -11.40
C LEU A 388 4.18 8.40 -12.67
N TYR A 389 2.91 8.82 -12.71
CA TYR A 389 2.06 8.70 -13.89
C TYR A 389 2.62 9.50 -15.09
N PHE A 390 3.24 10.65 -14.83
CA PHE A 390 3.95 11.47 -15.82
C PHE A 390 5.41 11.06 -16.03
N VAL A 391 5.85 9.93 -15.45
CA VAL A 391 7.22 9.38 -15.60
C VAL A 391 8.32 10.29 -14.99
N ASP A 392 7.98 11.16 -14.03
CA ASP A 392 8.96 11.95 -13.25
C ASP A 392 9.55 11.15 -12.08
N TYR A 393 10.26 10.05 -12.40
CA TYR A 393 10.80 9.16 -11.37
C TYR A 393 11.82 9.84 -10.46
N GLU A 394 12.63 10.76 -11.00
CA GLU A 394 13.62 11.49 -10.22
C GLU A 394 12.98 12.47 -9.24
N GLY A 395 12.02 13.28 -9.71
CA GLY A 395 11.30 14.22 -8.85
C GLY A 395 10.51 13.49 -7.76
N ALA A 396 9.85 12.37 -8.11
CA ALA A 396 9.13 11.54 -7.15
C ALA A 396 10.07 10.93 -6.10
N LYS A 397 11.25 10.45 -6.50
CA LYS A 397 12.29 9.92 -5.60
C LYS A 397 12.73 10.97 -4.61
N ASP A 398 13.03 12.19 -5.06
CA ASP A 398 13.50 13.24 -4.17
C ASP A 398 12.43 13.70 -3.18
N CYS A 399 11.16 13.82 -3.62
CA CYS A 399 10.04 14.09 -2.72
C CYS A 399 9.89 12.98 -1.66
N ALA A 400 9.94 11.70 -2.07
CA ALA A 400 9.85 10.58 -1.15
C ALA A 400 11.03 10.53 -0.18
N LYS A 401 12.25 10.83 -0.64
CA LYS A 401 13.48 10.90 0.17
C LYS A 401 13.36 11.93 1.28
N TRP A 402 12.90 13.15 0.95
CA TRP A 402 12.65 14.20 1.95
C TRP A 402 11.61 13.77 2.97
N PHE A 403 10.50 13.18 2.51
CA PHE A 403 9.47 12.65 3.40
C PHE A 403 10.01 11.58 4.37
N ALA A 404 10.76 10.60 3.85
CA ALA A 404 11.36 9.53 4.64
C ALA A 404 12.34 10.07 5.69
N GLY A 405 13.29 10.91 5.26
CA GLY A 405 14.31 11.47 6.13
C GLY A 405 13.72 12.32 7.26
N ILE A 406 12.74 13.17 6.94
CA ILE A 406 12.10 14.05 7.92
C ILE A 406 11.23 13.25 8.89
N SER A 407 10.49 12.26 8.39
CA SER A 407 9.69 11.36 9.24
C SER A 407 10.58 10.70 10.30
N VAL A 408 11.72 10.12 9.89
CA VAL A 408 12.66 9.49 10.81
C VAL A 408 13.28 10.50 11.79
N ILE A 409 13.87 11.59 11.28
CA ILE A 409 14.59 12.57 12.10
C ILE A 409 13.65 13.20 13.13
N PHE A 410 12.50 13.71 12.70
CA PHE A 410 11.58 14.38 13.63
C PHE A 410 10.89 13.38 14.56
N SER A 411 10.57 12.16 14.13
CA SER A 411 10.03 11.15 15.04
C SER A 411 11.03 10.78 16.15
N ILE A 412 12.33 10.71 15.84
CA ILE A 412 13.39 10.52 16.85
C ILE A 412 13.46 11.74 17.78
N LEU A 413 13.47 12.97 17.23
CA LEU A 413 13.52 14.19 18.05
C LEU A 413 12.32 14.29 19.01
N THR A 414 11.11 13.93 18.56
CA THR A 414 9.92 13.94 19.42
C THR A 414 9.99 12.94 20.58
N GLN A 415 10.87 11.93 20.53
CA GLN A 415 11.06 11.00 21.67
C GLN A 415 11.73 11.68 22.88
N PHE A 416 12.48 12.76 22.64
CA PHE A 416 13.18 13.51 23.69
C PHE A 416 12.35 14.69 24.23
N MET A 417 11.16 14.91 23.67
CA MET A 417 10.22 15.95 24.10
C MET A 417 9.15 15.36 25.02
N ASP A 418 8.21 16.19 25.48
CA ASP A 418 7.04 15.71 26.19
C ASP A 418 6.24 14.72 25.32
N THR A 419 5.71 13.67 25.96
CA THR A 419 4.95 12.61 25.28
C THR A 419 3.78 13.14 24.45
N SER A 420 3.24 14.32 24.74
CA SER A 420 2.18 14.96 23.97
C SER A 420 2.60 15.33 22.53
N PHE A 421 3.89 15.51 22.27
CA PHE A 421 4.43 15.83 20.94
C PHE A 421 4.67 14.60 20.06
N ILE A 422 4.49 13.39 20.60
CA ILE A 422 4.63 12.16 19.83
C ILE A 422 3.57 12.13 18.71
N GLY A 423 4.02 12.00 17.46
CA GLY A 423 3.19 12.08 16.25
C GLY A 423 3.26 13.40 15.48
N TYR A 424 3.76 14.49 16.08
CA TYR A 424 4.00 15.74 15.33
C TYR A 424 5.12 15.60 14.30
N GLY A 425 6.09 14.72 14.54
CA GLY A 425 7.15 14.44 13.56
C GLY A 425 6.60 13.90 12.24
N PHE A 426 5.64 12.97 12.30
CA PHE A 426 4.95 12.46 11.12
C PHE A 426 4.09 13.53 10.45
N LEU A 427 3.38 14.36 11.23
CA LEU A 427 2.60 15.48 10.71
C LEU A 427 3.46 16.45 9.87
N LEU A 428 4.63 16.83 10.39
CA LEU A 428 5.58 17.70 9.69
C LEU A 428 6.12 17.04 8.41
N ALA A 429 6.49 15.75 8.48
CA ALA A 429 6.93 15.01 7.30
C ALA A 429 5.86 14.98 6.20
N SER A 430 4.60 14.69 6.58
CA SER A 430 3.47 14.67 5.65
C SER A 430 3.16 16.04 5.05
N LEU A 431 3.32 17.12 5.81
CA LEU A 431 3.21 18.49 5.29
C LEU A 431 4.28 18.77 4.24
N ILE A 432 5.53 18.35 4.49
CA ILE A 432 6.63 18.55 3.55
C ILE A 432 6.44 17.71 2.30
N LEU A 433 5.96 16.47 2.42
CA LEU A 433 5.57 15.68 1.25
C LEU A 433 4.52 16.40 0.41
N TYR A 434 3.46 16.92 1.03
CA TYR A 434 2.42 17.68 0.34
C TYR A 434 2.98 18.92 -0.39
N LEU A 435 3.81 19.72 0.28
CA LEU A 435 4.38 20.94 -0.29
C LEU A 435 5.35 20.64 -1.45
N THR A 436 6.30 19.72 -1.24
CA THR A 436 7.32 19.35 -2.24
C THR A 436 6.69 18.72 -3.47
N THR A 437 5.75 17.79 -3.31
CA THR A 437 5.06 17.14 -4.44
C THR A 437 4.17 18.11 -5.19
N SER A 438 3.47 19.03 -4.50
CA SER A 438 2.64 20.05 -5.15
C SER A 438 3.48 21.04 -5.97
N ALA A 439 4.64 21.47 -5.42
CA ALA A 439 5.57 22.34 -6.11
C ALA A 439 6.15 21.65 -7.35
N ARG A 440 6.65 20.42 -7.19
CA ARG A 440 7.24 19.64 -8.28
C ARG A 440 6.22 19.34 -9.38
N LEU A 441 4.98 18.98 -9.03
CA LEU A 441 3.93 18.73 -10.03
C LEU A 441 3.56 20.00 -10.80
N THR A 442 3.53 21.16 -10.12
CA THR A 442 3.28 22.45 -10.77
C THR A 442 4.42 22.85 -11.69
N GLU A 443 5.67 22.58 -11.32
CA GLU A 443 6.84 22.81 -12.16
C GLU A 443 6.85 21.87 -13.37
N TYR A 444 6.66 20.56 -13.14
CA TYR A 444 6.68 19.54 -14.19
C TYR A 444 5.62 19.78 -15.27
N THR A 445 4.43 20.22 -14.86
CA THR A 445 3.30 20.46 -15.78
C THR A 445 3.43 21.74 -16.61
N LYS A 446 4.40 22.63 -16.33
CA LYS A 446 4.64 23.84 -17.17
C LYS A 446 5.30 23.51 -18.49
N ASP A 447 6.22 22.56 -18.49
CA ASP A 447 7.05 22.19 -19.66
C ASP A 447 6.67 20.80 -20.20
N LEU A 448 5.39 20.43 -20.07
CA LEU A 448 4.92 19.11 -20.46
C LEU A 448 5.24 18.77 -21.93
N PRO A 449 5.06 19.66 -22.93
CA PRO A 449 5.36 19.35 -24.33
C PRO A 449 6.84 19.06 -24.57
N TYR A 450 7.72 19.83 -23.92
CA TYR A 450 9.17 19.64 -24.02
C TYR A 450 9.59 18.28 -23.47
N ARG A 451 8.99 17.82 -22.37
CA ARG A 451 9.30 16.52 -21.77
C ARG A 451 8.69 15.34 -22.54
N VAL A 452 7.52 15.53 -23.15
CA VAL A 452 6.89 14.47 -23.94
C VAL A 452 7.66 14.20 -25.24
N LEU A 453 8.14 15.27 -25.90
CA LEU A 453 8.77 15.17 -27.23
C LEU A 453 10.30 15.27 -27.20
N GLY A 454 10.86 16.04 -26.26
CA GLY A 454 12.27 16.45 -26.28
C GLY A 454 13.18 15.73 -25.29
N SER A 455 12.64 15.02 -24.30
CA SER A 455 13.43 14.25 -23.33
C SER A 455 13.38 12.74 -23.55
N GLN A 456 12.95 12.28 -24.73
CA GLN A 456 13.06 10.88 -25.10
C GLN A 456 14.51 10.58 -25.51
N ASP A 457 15.07 9.50 -24.97
CA ASP A 457 16.40 9.07 -25.35
C ASP A 457 16.43 8.69 -26.83
N VAL A 458 17.20 9.43 -27.62
CA VAL A 458 17.40 9.17 -29.06
C VAL A 458 18.11 7.83 -29.30
N VAL A 459 18.80 7.32 -28.27
CA VAL A 459 19.45 6.00 -28.25
C VAL A 459 19.12 5.33 -26.92
N SER A 460 18.31 4.27 -26.94
CA SER A 460 18.09 3.42 -25.77
C SER A 460 19.41 2.71 -25.41
N ARG A 461 20.02 3.09 -24.29
CA ARG A 461 21.12 2.31 -23.70
C ARG A 461 20.54 1.34 -22.70
N GLU A 462 20.77 0.05 -22.90
CA GLU A 462 20.49 -0.94 -21.88
C GLU A 462 21.44 -0.69 -20.68
N GLU A 463 20.89 -0.29 -19.54
CA GLU A 463 21.66 -0.16 -18.31
C GLU A 463 22.00 -1.55 -17.76
N VAL A 464 23.20 -2.06 -18.09
CA VAL A 464 23.68 -3.34 -17.55
C VAL A 464 24.19 -3.14 -16.12
N GLY A 465 23.29 -3.24 -15.15
CA GLY A 465 23.60 -3.14 -13.72
C GLY A 465 23.83 -4.50 -13.04
N PHE A 466 23.71 -4.50 -11.71
CA PHE A 466 23.90 -5.69 -10.88
C PHE A 466 22.76 -6.70 -11.09
N PHE A 467 21.52 -6.23 -11.20
CA PHE A 467 20.36 -7.10 -11.30
C PHE A 467 20.27 -7.79 -12.66
N THR A 468 20.70 -7.11 -13.74
CA THR A 468 20.82 -7.67 -15.09
C THR A 468 21.89 -8.77 -15.15
N LYS A 469 23.03 -8.59 -14.46
CA LYS A 469 24.04 -9.65 -14.34
C LYS A 469 23.53 -10.85 -13.55
N LEU A 470 22.75 -10.61 -12.49
CA LEU A 470 22.11 -11.66 -11.72
C LEU A 470 21.12 -12.44 -12.59
N TYR A 471 20.29 -11.73 -13.37
CA TYR A 471 19.38 -12.34 -14.35
C TYR A 471 20.14 -13.25 -15.33
N ASN A 472 21.18 -12.74 -16.00
CA ASN A 472 21.97 -13.51 -16.96
C ASN A 472 22.58 -14.77 -16.33
N THR A 473 23.00 -14.70 -15.06
CA THR A 473 23.55 -15.84 -14.33
C THR A 473 22.49 -16.89 -14.02
N LEU A 474 21.28 -16.45 -13.62
CA LEU A 474 20.15 -17.34 -13.34
C LEU A 474 19.62 -17.99 -14.61
N GLU A 475 19.58 -17.24 -15.72
CA GLU A 475 19.15 -17.75 -17.02
C GLU A 475 20.16 -18.74 -17.62
N ALA A 476 21.47 -18.46 -17.50
CA ALA A 476 22.51 -19.38 -17.93
C ALA A 476 22.40 -20.74 -17.22
N ARG A 477 22.23 -20.73 -15.88
CA ARG A 477 22.03 -21.96 -15.10
C ARG A 477 20.77 -22.73 -15.48
N ARG A 478 19.70 -22.04 -15.89
CA ARG A 478 18.45 -22.68 -16.34
C ARG A 478 18.62 -23.36 -17.69
N ASN A 479 19.43 -22.79 -18.58
CA ASN A 479 19.66 -23.37 -19.91
C ASN A 479 20.66 -24.56 -19.89
N ASP A 480 21.41 -24.71 -18.79
CA ASP A 480 22.32 -25.83 -18.55
C ASP A 480 21.62 -27.06 -17.91
N GLU A 481 20.39 -26.89 -17.39
CA GLU A 481 19.50 -27.95 -16.87
C GLU A 481 18.51 -28.43 -17.94
#